data_AF-A0A660ZZU4-F1
#
_entry.id   AF-A0A660ZZU4-F1
#
_cell.length_a   1.000
_cell.length_b   1.000
_cell.length_c   1.000
_cell.angle_alpha   90.00
_cell.angle_beta   90.00
_cell.angle_gamma   90.00
#
_symmetry.space_group_name_H-M   'P 1'
#
loop_
_entity.id
_entity.type
_entity.pdbx_description
1 polymer ?
#
loop_
_entity_poly.entity_id
_entity_poly.type
_entity_poly.pdbx_seq_one_letter_code
_entity_poly.pdbx_strand_id
1 'polypeptide(L)'
;MWLLKTLLFIVLLAALVFVGLKNNSAVELDLFGWQLADIPLYFVLYGAALVGLALGLGFAAVRELQWRLELSRQRSASAEAEEELRGLRMASLDAPVSDEGPGDQPL
;
A
#
# COMPACT_ATOMS: atom_id res chain seq x y z
N MET A 1 -10.75 13.73 -6.68
CA MET A 1 -10.80 13.31 -5.25
C MET A 1 -9.50 13.54 -4.49
N TRP A 2 -8.31 13.50 -5.11
CA TRP A 2 -7.05 13.82 -4.43
C TRP A 2 -6.98 15.28 -3.97
N LEU A 3 -7.28 16.23 -4.87
CA LEU A 3 -7.32 17.67 -4.58
C LEU A 3 -8.20 18.04 -3.37
N LEU A 4 -9.39 17.44 -3.25
CA LEU A 4 -10.29 17.69 -2.12
C LEU A 4 -9.68 17.20 -0.80
N LYS A 5 -9.05 16.01 -0.79
CA LYS A 5 -8.35 15.47 0.38
C LYS A 5 -7.18 16.38 0.78
N THR A 6 -6.42 16.87 -0.19
CA THR A 6 -5.30 17.78 0.06
C THR A 6 -5.79 19.12 0.60
N LEU A 7 -6.86 19.68 0.03
CA LEU A 7 -7.48 20.91 0.53
C LEU A 7 -7.97 20.75 1.98
N LEU A 8 -8.68 19.66 2.27
CA LEU A 8 -9.19 19.38 3.61
C LEU A 8 -8.05 19.21 4.61
N PHE A 9 -6.96 18.56 4.22
CA PHE A 9 -5.75 18.45 5.04
C PHE A 9 -5.10 19.81 5.32
N ILE A 10 -5.01 20.69 4.32
CA ILE A 10 -4.49 22.05 4.49
C ILE A 10 -5.39 22.86 5.43
N VAL A 11 -6.72 22.78 5.27
CA VAL A 11 -7.69 23.44 6.15
C VAL A 11 -7.57 22.92 7.58
N LEU A 12 -7.42 21.61 7.77
CA LEU A 12 -7.17 20.99 9.07
C LEU A 12 -5.89 21.55 9.72
N LEU A 13 -4.79 21.62 8.97
CA LEU A 13 -3.52 22.16 9.44
C LEU A 13 -3.63 23.63 9.84
N ALA A 14 -4.30 24.44 9.00
CA ALA A 14 -4.55 25.85 9.28
C ALA A 14 -5.40 26.04 10.54
N ALA A 15 -6.45 25.24 10.71
CA ALA A 15 -7.29 25.24 11.91
C ALA A 15 -6.48 24.85 13.15
N LEU A 16 -5.62 23.82 13.06
CA LEU A 16 -4.76 23.38 14.14
C LEU A 16 -3.81 24.49 14.60
N VAL A 17 -3.14 25.15 13.65
CA VAL A 17 -2.24 26.28 13.92
C VAL A 17 -3.01 27.45 14.52
N PHE A 18 -4.18 27.78 13.96
CA PHE A 18 -5.01 28.88 14.46
C PHE A 18 -5.44 28.65 15.92
N VAL A 19 -5.91 27.43 16.24
CA VAL A 19 -6.29 27.05 17.61
C VAL A 19 -5.08 27.10 18.54
N GLY A 20 -3.94 26.53 18.14
CA GLY A 20 -2.73 26.54 18.97
C GLY A 20 -2.21 27.94 19.28
N LEU A 21 -2.26 28.87 18.30
CA LEU A 21 -1.83 30.26 18.50
C LEU A 21 -2.81 31.07 19.35
N LYS A 22 -4.12 30.87 19.16
CA LYS A 22 -5.14 31.63 19.89
C LYS A 22 -5.39 31.10 21.30
N ASN A 23 -5.14 29.83 21.51
CA ASN A 23 -5.45 29.15 22.76
C ASN A 23 -4.16 28.67 23.42
N ASN A 24 -3.26 29.62 23.70
CA ASN A 24 -2.05 29.36 24.49
C ASN A 24 -2.38 29.32 25.99
N SER A 25 -3.33 28.47 26.36
CA SER A 25 -3.73 28.22 27.73
C SER A 25 -2.96 27.00 28.25
N ALA A 26 -2.52 27.06 29.50
CA ALA A 26 -2.01 25.89 30.19
C ALA A 26 -3.17 24.92 30.45
N VAL A 27 -2.93 23.63 30.23
CA VAL A 27 -3.90 22.56 30.46
C VAL A 27 -3.28 21.45 31.30
N GLU A 28 -4.10 20.83 32.13
CA GLU A 28 -3.78 19.57 32.79
C GLU A 28 -4.08 18.42 31.83
N LEU A 29 -3.10 17.54 31.67
CA LEU A 29 -3.19 16.40 30.77
C LEU A 29 -3.00 15.11 31.56
N ASP A 30 -4.00 14.23 31.50
CA ASP A 30 -3.87 12.85 31.97
C ASP A 30 -3.65 11.93 30.77
N LEU A 31 -2.42 11.41 30.65
CA LEU A 31 -2.03 10.45 29.63
C LEU A 31 -1.82 9.09 30.27
N PHE A 32 -2.79 8.19 30.11
CA PHE A 32 -2.67 6.80 30.57
C PHE A 32 -2.27 6.70 32.07
N GLY A 33 -2.77 7.61 32.91
CA GLY A 33 -2.46 7.67 34.34
C GLY A 33 -1.25 8.52 34.70
N TRP A 34 -0.55 9.12 33.72
CA TRP A 34 0.45 10.16 33.95
C TRP A 34 -0.18 11.54 33.89
N GLN A 35 -0.14 12.24 35.01
CA GLN A 35 -0.61 13.61 35.11
C GLN A 35 0.53 14.57 34.80
N LEU A 36 0.38 15.33 33.73
CA LEU A 36 1.26 16.44 33.42
C LEU A 36 0.46 17.73 33.55
N ALA A 37 0.82 18.53 34.55
CA ALA A 37 0.21 19.83 34.79
C ALA A 37 0.96 20.95 34.03
N ASP A 38 0.27 22.07 33.83
CA ASP A 38 0.81 23.30 33.25
C ASP A 38 1.45 23.15 31.87
N ILE A 39 1.01 22.17 31.07
CA ILE A 39 1.48 22.07 29.68
C ILE A 39 0.69 23.06 28.81
N PRO A 40 1.37 23.90 28.01
CA PRO A 40 0.68 24.69 26.99
C PRO A 40 -0.07 23.82 25.99
N LEU A 41 -1.35 24.13 25.74
CA LEU A 41 -2.22 23.35 24.86
C LEU A 41 -1.62 23.08 23.47
N TYR A 42 -0.85 24.02 22.92
CA TYR A 42 -0.21 23.85 21.62
C TYR A 42 0.77 22.67 21.59
N PHE A 43 1.47 22.36 22.69
CA PHE A 43 2.37 21.21 22.75
C PHE A 43 1.60 19.90 22.61
N VAL A 44 0.48 19.79 23.33
CA VAL A 44 -0.40 18.63 23.28
C VAL A 44 -0.99 18.47 21.88
N LEU A 45 -1.50 19.55 21.31
CA LEU A 45 -2.16 19.57 20.02
C LEU A 45 -1.20 19.19 18.87
N TYR A 46 -0.03 19.82 18.82
CA TYR A 46 0.97 19.54 17.78
C TYR A 46 1.63 18.18 17.99
N GLY A 47 1.88 17.78 19.23
CA GLY A 47 2.39 16.44 19.55
C GLY A 47 1.45 15.35 19.07
N ALA A 48 0.17 15.44 19.39
CA ALA A 48 -0.85 14.48 18.93
C ALA A 48 -0.97 14.44 17.40
N ALA A 49 -0.97 15.60 16.75
CA ALA A 49 -1.01 15.67 15.28
C ALA A 49 0.21 15.01 14.64
N LEU A 50 1.41 15.23 15.21
CA LEU A 50 2.65 14.64 14.71
C LEU A 50 2.69 13.13 14.89
N VAL A 51 2.22 12.61 16.03
CA VAL A 51 2.07 11.17 16.28
C VAL A 51 1.09 10.55 15.30
N GLY A 52 -0.08 11.18 15.10
CA GLY A 52 -1.07 10.70 14.13
C GLY A 52 -0.52 10.67 12.70
N LEU A 53 0.24 11.69 12.30
CA LEU A 53 0.89 11.76 11.00
C LEU A 53 1.95 10.66 10.84
N ALA A 54 2.81 10.48 11.84
CA ALA A 54 3.85 9.45 11.83
C ALA A 54 3.24 8.05 11.70
N LEU A 55 2.19 7.76 12.46
CA LEU A 55 1.46 6.49 12.36
C LEU A 55 0.82 6.33 10.98
N GLY A 56 0.14 7.36 10.46
CA GLY A 56 -0.47 7.32 9.13
C GLY A 56 0.53 7.05 8.01
N LEU A 57 1.69 7.71 8.04
CA LEU A 57 2.79 7.45 7.10
C LEU A 57 3.37 6.05 7.27
N GLY A 58 3.55 5.59 8.52
CA GLY A 58 4.02 4.24 8.81
C GLY A 58 3.10 3.17 8.21
N PHE A 59 1.79 3.28 8.42
CA PHE A 59 0.81 2.36 7.82
C PHE A 59 0.82 2.42 6.29
N ALA A 60 0.93 3.62 5.71
CA ALA A 60 1.01 3.78 4.26
C ALA A 60 2.26 3.11 3.69
N ALA A 61 3.41 3.25 4.35
CA ALA A 61 4.67 2.63 3.95
C ALA A 61 4.60 1.11 4.03
N VAL A 62 4.06 0.55 5.11
CA VAL A 62 3.87 -0.90 5.27
C VAL A 62 2.96 -1.45 4.18
N ARG A 63 1.84 -0.78 3.90
CA ARG A 63 0.90 -1.19 2.84
C ARG A 63 1.55 -1.17 1.46
N GLU A 64 2.31 -0.12 1.15
CA GLU A 64 3.07 -0.02 -0.11
C GLU A 64 4.09 -1.15 -0.23
N LEU A 65 4.79 -1.51 0.86
CA LEU A 65 5.73 -2.61 0.87
C LEU A 65 5.05 -3.96 0.62
N GLN A 66 3.90 -4.20 1.24
CA GLN A 66 3.10 -5.41 1.00
C GLN A 66 2.67 -5.52 -0.46
N TRP A 67 2.21 -4.42 -1.07
CA TRP A 67 1.84 -4.40 -2.49
C TRP A 67 3.02 -4.69 -3.40
N ARG A 68 4.22 -4.19 -3.09
CA ARG A 68 5.44 -4.49 -3.86
C ARG A 68 5.84 -5.95 -3.78
N LEU A 69 5.75 -6.54 -2.59
CA LEU A 69 6.04 -7.96 -2.39
C LEU A 69 5.04 -8.82 -3.17
N GLU A 70 3.75 -8.51 -3.07
CA GLU A 70 2.71 -9.23 -3.81
C GLU A 70 2.91 -9.10 -5.33
N LEU A 71 3.26 -7.91 -5.82
CA LEU A 71 3.55 -7.68 -7.23
C LEU A 71 4.75 -8.52 -7.72
N SER A 72 5.79 -8.65 -6.91
CA SER A 72 6.95 -9.48 -7.25
C SER A 72 6.57 -10.97 -7.34
N ARG A 73 5.75 -11.44 -6.41
CA ARG A 73 5.28 -12.82 -6.35
C ARG A 73 4.38 -13.17 -7.53
N GLN A 74 3.48 -12.25 -7.89
CA GLN A 74 2.61 -12.40 -9.05
C GLN A 74 3.42 -12.40 -10.36
N ARG A 75 4.43 -11.54 -10.50
CA ARG A 75 5.31 -11.55 -11.67
C ARG A 75 6.07 -12.86 -11.84
N SER A 76 6.62 -13.41 -10.76
CA SER A 76 7.31 -14.70 -10.80
C SER A 76 6.36 -15.84 -11.19
N ALA A 77 5.16 -15.89 -10.60
CA ALA A 77 4.17 -16.90 -10.94
C ALA A 77 3.69 -16.79 -12.40
N SER A 78 3.53 -15.57 -12.92
CA SER A 78 3.20 -15.37 -14.34
C SER A 78 4.32 -15.82 -15.27
N ALA A 79 5.59 -15.53 -14.93
CA ALA A 79 6.73 -15.94 -15.74
C ALA A 79 6.87 -17.47 -15.79
N GLU A 80 6.69 -18.15 -14.66
CA GLU A 80 6.74 -19.62 -14.56
C GLU A 80 5.61 -20.27 -15.37
N ALA A 81 4.38 -19.77 -15.26
CA ALA A 81 3.25 -20.26 -16.05
C ALA A 81 3.45 -20.03 -17.57
N GLU A 82 4.05 -18.91 -17.96
CA GLU A 82 4.37 -18.62 -19.35
C GLU A 82 5.47 -19.55 -19.89
N GLU A 83 6.44 -19.92 -19.06
CA GLU A 83 7.51 -20.86 -19.38
C GLU A 83 6.99 -22.31 -19.51
N GLU A 84 6.08 -22.74 -18.64
CA GLU A 84 5.38 -24.03 -18.77
C GLU A 84 4.56 -24.11 -20.06
N LEU A 85 3.77 -23.07 -20.37
CA LEU A 85 3.00 -23.00 -21.61
C LEU A 85 3.91 -23.06 -22.84
N ARG A 86 5.07 -22.40 -22.78
CA ARG A 86 6.06 -22.43 -23.84
C ARG A 86 6.68 -23.82 -24.00
N GLY A 87 6.99 -24.50 -22.90
CA GLY A 87 7.49 -25.88 -22.89
C GLY A 87 6.49 -26.86 -23.50
N LEU A 88 5.23 -26.79 -23.08
CA LEU A 88 4.15 -27.61 -23.65
C LEU A 88 3.95 -27.35 -25.14
N ARG A 89 4.00 -26.07 -25.57
CA ARG A 89 3.92 -25.71 -26.99
C ARG A 89 5.06 -26.32 -27.79
N MET A 90 6.30 -26.22 -27.31
CA MET A 90 7.44 -26.82 -28.01
C MET A 90 7.36 -28.35 -28.06
N ALA A 91 6.95 -29.00 -26.96
CA ALA A 91 6.75 -30.45 -26.93
C ALA A 91 5.64 -30.90 -27.91
N SER A 92 4.56 -30.13 -28.06
CA SER A 92 3.50 -30.42 -29.04
C SER A 92 3.92 -30.25 -30.50
N LEU A 93 4.93 -29.40 -30.76
CA LEU A 93 5.49 -29.16 -32.09
C LEU A 93 6.50 -30.25 -32.52
N ASP A 94 7.18 -30.89 -31.56
CA ASP A 94 8.14 -31.98 -31.79
C ASP A 94 7.49 -33.37 -31.82
N ALA A 95 6.19 -33.46 -31.52
CA ALA A 95 5.44 -34.69 -31.74
C ALA A 95 5.46 -35.00 -33.25
N PRO A 96 6.00 -36.16 -33.68
CA PRO A 96 6.01 -36.51 -35.08
C PRO A 96 4.57 -36.51 -35.55
N VAL A 97 4.27 -35.68 -36.56
CA VAL A 97 3.01 -35.73 -37.29
C VAL A 97 2.86 -37.18 -37.70
N SER A 98 1.94 -37.88 -37.05
CA SER A 98 1.61 -39.25 -37.42
C SER A 98 0.94 -39.13 -38.77
N ASP A 99 1.75 -39.22 -39.81
CA ASP A 99 1.32 -39.40 -41.18
C ASP A 99 0.78 -40.83 -41.31
N GLU A 100 -0.26 -41.15 -40.54
CA GLU A 100 -1.22 -42.18 -40.94
C GLU A 100 -2.04 -41.54 -42.05
N GLY A 101 -1.41 -41.38 -43.21
CA GLY A 101 -2.12 -41.24 -44.47
C GLY A 101 -3.09 -42.43 -44.58
N PRO A 102 -4.33 -42.22 -45.04
CA PRO A 102 -5.26 -43.31 -45.26
C PRO A 102 -4.60 -44.27 -46.26
N GLY A 103 -4.13 -45.41 -45.75
CA GLY A 103 -3.40 -46.39 -46.53
C GLY A 103 -4.22 -46.75 -47.77
N ASP A 104 -3.62 -46.49 -48.93
CA ASP A 104 -4.06 -47.03 -50.20
C ASP A 104 -4.24 -48.54 -50.02
N GLN A 105 -5.50 -48.98 -49.95
CA GLN A 105 -5.86 -50.39 -50.05
C GLN A 105 -5.79 -50.75 -51.54
N PRO A 106 -4.87 -51.63 -51.97
CA PRO A 106 -4.93 -52.17 -53.31
C PRO A 106 -6.11 -53.16 -53.41
N LEU A 107 -6.85 -52.99 -54.50
CA LEU A 107 -8.01 -53.78 -54.96
C LEU A 107 -7.72 -55.29 -55.09
#